data_AF-A0A1B7NWW2-F1
#
_entry.id   AF-A0A1B7NWW2-F1
#
_cell.length_a   1.000
_cell.length_b   1.000
_cell.length_c   1.000
_cell.angle_alpha   90.00
_cell.angle_beta   90.00
_cell.angle_gamma   90.00
#
_symmetry.space_group_name_H-M   'P 1'
#
loop_
_entity.id
_entity.type
_entity.pdbx_description
1 polymer ?
#
loop_
_entity_poly.entity_id
_entity_poly.type
_entity_poly.pdbx_seq_one_letter_code
_entity_poly.pdbx_strand_id
1 'polypeptide(L)'
;MATRIACLCNCASQTVSLDWSAESNMGSSPSALAFCHCNACRWTTGSLCTSYVPLKRGTQPAPNLHGLVEYVKSMVASHWFCETCGAHVFLQLKRGDEREEKFMVARGTITDPDFQTESITHLSLASTIDGSIFGLPVRLGGALQQGGMERDKCFTGAIYTDPTGDYIPKNDPPESSSPTKTLTASCQCEGVKFLISPPDHTSNLASSPWCDVLVPYHTSTSPSAAGANPTDVKWWVCANGTKYLAGLCACNSCRLASGFPIQSWAFVSRSNIFKASDCSNLLTYQDFGTLKQYKSSPGVYREFCGVCGATAFWHCDERPGVVDVSVGLLRAKTGVRAEDWLHWELGRISFEECAVDRGMVKCLKAEFSCGGGGGRGSGRVTIEYHAKPTGVGDKPSGIWTDV
;
A
#
# COMPACT_ATOMS: atom_id res chain seq x y z
N MET A 1 13.05 -24.12 -6.72
CA MET A 1 12.37 -24.95 -5.72
C MET A 1 10.88 -24.76 -5.93
N ALA A 2 10.08 -25.76 -5.58
CA ALA A 2 8.63 -25.63 -5.57
C ALA A 2 8.24 -24.73 -4.39
N THR A 3 7.48 -23.68 -4.65
CA THR A 3 7.11 -22.64 -3.68
C THR A 3 5.61 -22.47 -3.69
N ARG A 4 4.99 -22.50 -2.51
CA ARG A 4 3.56 -22.26 -2.36
C ARG A 4 3.27 -20.77 -2.43
N ILE A 5 2.26 -20.41 -3.22
CA ILE A 5 1.67 -19.08 -3.27
C ILE A 5 0.21 -19.15 -2.86
N ALA A 6 -0.29 -18.13 -2.17
CA ALA A 6 -1.69 -17.98 -1.80
C ALA A 6 -2.10 -16.51 -1.72
N CYS A 7 -3.34 -16.19 -2.09
CA CYS A 7 -3.99 -14.94 -1.72
C CYS A 7 -4.66 -15.03 -0.33
N LEU A 8 -5.15 -13.90 0.19
CA LEU A 8 -5.78 -13.85 1.52
C LEU A 8 -6.94 -14.83 1.69
N CYS A 9 -7.85 -14.93 0.71
CA CYS A 9 -9.00 -15.84 0.80
C CYS A 9 -8.67 -17.29 0.42
N ASN A 10 -7.41 -17.58 0.07
CA ASN A 10 -6.92 -18.88 -0.38
C ASN A 10 -7.60 -19.45 -1.65
N CYS A 11 -8.50 -18.71 -2.31
CA CYS A 11 -9.12 -19.12 -3.58
C CYS A 11 -8.11 -19.18 -4.73
N ALA A 12 -7.09 -18.33 -4.70
CA ALA A 12 -5.93 -18.41 -5.58
C ALA A 12 -4.74 -18.95 -4.78
N SER A 13 -4.62 -20.28 -4.73
CA SER A 13 -3.51 -20.98 -4.08
C SER A 13 -2.97 -22.08 -4.98
N GLN A 14 -1.66 -22.10 -5.19
CA GLN A 14 -0.99 -23.11 -6.00
C GLN A 14 0.50 -23.22 -5.67
N THR A 15 1.16 -24.26 -6.19
CA THR A 15 2.60 -24.43 -6.08
C THR A 15 3.24 -24.09 -7.42
N VAL A 16 4.25 -23.22 -7.40
CA VAL A 16 4.97 -22.72 -8.58
C VAL A 16 6.47 -22.91 -8.42
N SER A 17 7.21 -22.89 -9.53
CA SER A 17 8.67 -22.84 -9.51
C SER A 17 9.16 -21.43 -9.84
N LEU A 18 9.80 -20.79 -8.87
CA LEU A 18 10.37 -19.44 -9.03
C LEU A 18 11.76 -19.48 -9.67
N ASP A 19 12.03 -18.50 -10.52
CA ASP A 19 13.33 -18.26 -11.15
C ASP A 19 14.05 -17.12 -10.43
N TRP A 20 15.19 -17.46 -9.84
CA TRP A 20 16.05 -16.58 -9.05
C TRP A 20 17.38 -16.30 -9.75
N SER A 21 17.51 -16.67 -11.03
CA SER A 21 18.76 -16.50 -11.78
C SER A 21 19.12 -15.01 -11.91
N ALA A 22 20.41 -14.70 -11.80
CA ALA A 22 20.92 -13.33 -11.96
C ALA A 22 20.64 -12.75 -13.36
N GLU A 23 20.53 -13.62 -14.37
CA GLU A 23 20.20 -13.27 -15.76
C GLU A 23 18.79 -12.71 -15.93
N SER A 24 17.89 -12.92 -14.96
CA SER A 24 16.54 -12.35 -14.97
C SER A 24 16.53 -10.81 -14.89
N ASN A 25 17.68 -10.17 -14.63
CA ASN A 25 17.93 -8.73 -14.78
C ASN A 25 16.93 -7.80 -14.06
N MET A 26 16.27 -8.29 -12.99
CA MET A 26 15.31 -7.49 -12.22
C MET A 26 15.57 -7.52 -10.70
N GLY A 27 16.76 -7.91 -10.26
CA GLY A 27 17.15 -7.86 -8.85
C GLY A 27 16.37 -8.82 -7.93
N SER A 28 15.73 -9.84 -8.50
CA SER A 28 14.99 -10.87 -7.75
C SER A 28 15.91 -12.04 -7.46
N SER A 29 16.61 -11.99 -6.33
CA SER A 29 17.15 -13.18 -5.68
C SER A 29 16.30 -13.50 -4.44
N PRO A 30 16.49 -14.64 -3.78
CA PRO A 30 15.79 -14.93 -2.52
C PRO A 30 16.00 -13.82 -1.49
N SER A 31 17.23 -13.29 -1.42
CA SER A 31 17.67 -12.25 -0.47
C SER A 31 17.59 -10.81 -1.02
N ALA A 32 17.23 -10.60 -2.29
CA ALA A 32 17.11 -9.26 -2.89
C ALA A 32 15.67 -8.99 -3.32
N LEU A 33 15.08 -7.92 -2.78
CA LEU A 33 13.71 -7.52 -3.03
C LEU A 33 13.66 -6.33 -3.97
N ALA A 34 13.02 -6.48 -5.12
CA ALA A 34 12.80 -5.37 -6.05
C ALA A 34 11.45 -4.69 -5.78
N PHE A 35 11.47 -3.37 -5.60
CA PHE A 35 10.28 -2.52 -5.48
C PHE A 35 10.17 -1.56 -6.66
N CYS A 36 9.12 -1.70 -7.47
CA CYS A 36 8.80 -0.76 -8.53
C CYS A 36 7.85 0.33 -8.05
N HIS A 37 8.23 1.60 -8.28
CA HIS A 37 7.52 2.80 -7.80
C HIS A 37 6.74 3.52 -8.91
N CYS A 38 6.72 2.99 -10.14
CA CYS A 38 6.09 3.70 -11.25
C CYS A 38 4.58 3.88 -11.06
N ASN A 39 4.04 4.96 -11.64
CA ASN A 39 2.63 5.30 -11.57
C ASN A 39 1.71 4.18 -12.07
N ALA A 40 2.09 3.48 -13.14
CA ALA A 40 1.29 2.36 -13.66
C ALA A 40 1.12 1.24 -12.61
N CYS A 41 2.21 0.86 -11.92
CA CYS A 41 2.16 -0.13 -10.83
C CYS A 41 1.32 0.37 -9.66
N ARG A 42 1.54 1.62 -9.25
CA ARG A 42 0.84 2.23 -8.11
C ARG A 42 -0.66 2.31 -8.33
N TRP A 43 -1.07 2.86 -9.46
CA TRP A 43 -2.48 3.09 -9.76
C TRP A 43 -3.23 1.79 -10.09
N THR A 44 -2.54 0.79 -10.64
CA THR A 44 -3.16 -0.51 -10.94
C THR A 44 -3.42 -1.33 -9.68
N THR A 45 -2.55 -1.21 -8.68
CA THR A 45 -2.58 -2.09 -7.49
C THR A 45 -3.09 -1.39 -6.23
N GLY A 46 -3.04 -0.06 -6.19
CA GLY A 46 -3.26 0.75 -5.00
C GLY A 46 -2.08 0.78 -4.03
N SER A 47 -1.02 -0.01 -4.25
CA SER A 47 0.17 -0.03 -3.39
C SER A 47 1.20 1.01 -3.82
N LEU A 48 1.97 1.59 -2.89
CA LEU A 48 3.03 2.56 -3.25
C LEU A 48 4.18 1.93 -4.04
N CYS A 49 4.40 0.63 -3.89
CA CYS A 49 5.34 -0.13 -4.69
C CYS A 49 4.81 -1.53 -4.96
N THR A 50 5.27 -2.15 -6.05
CA THR A 50 4.99 -3.54 -6.38
C THR A 50 6.27 -4.36 -6.43
N SER A 51 6.15 -5.66 -6.22
CA SER A 51 7.28 -6.59 -6.28
C SER A 51 6.86 -7.90 -6.92
N TYR A 52 7.64 -8.36 -7.90
CA TYR A 52 7.37 -9.57 -8.66
C TYR A 52 8.60 -10.47 -8.78
N VAL A 53 8.39 -11.78 -8.77
CA VAL A 53 9.42 -12.81 -8.99
C VAL A 53 9.07 -13.63 -10.22
N PRO A 54 9.97 -13.77 -11.21
CA PRO A 54 9.70 -14.58 -12.40
C PRO A 54 9.40 -16.05 -12.10
N LEU A 55 8.54 -16.66 -12.91
CA LEU A 55 8.40 -18.12 -12.97
C LEU A 55 9.51 -18.73 -13.84
N LYS A 56 10.02 -19.92 -13.45
CA LYS A 56 10.93 -20.73 -14.30
C LYS A 56 10.27 -21.06 -15.64
N ARG A 57 11.01 -20.87 -16.73
CA ARG A 57 10.57 -21.24 -18.08
C ARG A 57 10.75 -22.75 -18.34
N GLY A 58 9.89 -23.32 -19.18
CA GLY A 58 10.07 -24.62 -19.83
C GLY A 58 9.84 -25.88 -18.98
N THR A 59 10.06 -25.84 -17.67
CA THR A 59 9.97 -27.05 -16.80
C THR A 59 8.71 -27.16 -15.96
N GLN A 60 7.83 -26.15 -15.97
CA GLN A 60 6.59 -26.16 -15.18
C GLN A 60 5.35 -25.94 -16.07
N PRO A 61 4.18 -26.48 -15.69
CA PRO A 61 2.91 -26.14 -16.33
C PRO A 61 2.62 -24.64 -16.26
N ALA A 62 1.76 -24.15 -17.15
CA ALA A 62 1.22 -22.80 -17.04
C ALA A 62 0.53 -22.61 -15.67
N PRO A 63 0.61 -21.41 -15.07
CA PRO A 63 -0.04 -21.15 -13.80
C PRO A 63 -1.56 -21.35 -13.91
N ASN A 64 -2.18 -21.83 -12.84
CA ASN A 64 -3.63 -21.91 -12.76
C ASN A 64 -4.21 -20.50 -12.59
N LEU A 65 -5.06 -20.07 -13.53
CA LEU A 65 -5.70 -18.75 -13.53
C LEU A 65 -7.18 -18.79 -13.10
N HIS A 66 -7.68 -19.95 -12.68
CA HIS A 66 -9.06 -20.09 -12.21
C HIS A 66 -9.32 -19.23 -10.97
N GLY A 67 -10.44 -18.50 -10.96
CA GLY A 67 -10.79 -17.56 -9.89
C GLY A 67 -9.94 -16.27 -9.89
N LEU A 68 -9.16 -16.02 -10.95
CA LEU A 68 -8.48 -14.77 -11.20
C LEU A 68 -9.18 -13.98 -12.31
N VAL A 69 -9.12 -12.66 -12.19
CA VAL A 69 -9.57 -11.70 -13.21
C VAL A 69 -8.35 -11.14 -13.93
N GLU A 70 -8.39 -11.13 -15.26
CA GLU A 70 -7.38 -10.47 -16.09
C GLU A 70 -7.69 -8.97 -16.21
N TYR A 71 -6.74 -8.12 -15.88
CA TYR A 71 -6.74 -6.71 -16.22
C TYR A 71 -5.71 -6.42 -17.31
N VAL A 72 -6.22 -6.08 -18.50
CA VAL A 72 -5.42 -5.72 -19.68
C VAL A 72 -5.48 -4.22 -19.89
N LYS A 73 -4.36 -3.53 -19.64
CA LYS A 73 -4.22 -2.09 -19.94
C LYS A 73 -3.40 -1.81 -21.18
N SER A 74 -2.42 -2.68 -21.46
CA SER A 74 -1.44 -2.48 -22.52
C SER A 74 -1.25 -3.76 -23.31
N MET A 75 -0.75 -3.64 -24.53
CA MET A 75 -0.42 -4.80 -25.36
C MET A 75 0.75 -5.62 -24.81
N VAL A 76 1.51 -5.10 -23.83
CA VAL A 76 2.75 -5.71 -23.34
C VAL A 76 2.60 -6.50 -22.04
N ALA A 77 1.53 -6.26 -21.27
CA ALA A 77 1.35 -6.95 -19.99
C ALA A 77 -0.10 -6.97 -19.49
N SER A 78 -0.44 -8.04 -18.77
CA SER A 78 -1.69 -8.25 -18.05
C SER A 78 -1.43 -8.48 -16.56
N HIS A 79 -2.29 -7.92 -15.72
CA HIS A 79 -2.29 -8.19 -14.28
C HIS A 79 -3.41 -9.18 -13.95
N TRP A 80 -3.11 -10.18 -13.13
CA TRP A 80 -4.08 -11.18 -12.70
C TRP A 80 -4.27 -11.05 -11.19
N PHE A 81 -5.51 -10.85 -10.76
CA PHE A 81 -5.87 -10.66 -9.35
C PHE A 81 -7.05 -11.55 -8.95
N CYS A 82 -7.12 -11.92 -7.67
CA CYS A 82 -8.18 -12.78 -7.16
C CYS A 82 -9.53 -12.09 -7.21
N GLU A 83 -10.53 -12.75 -7.81
CA GLU A 83 -11.89 -12.19 -7.94
C GLU A 83 -12.56 -11.93 -6.58
N THR A 84 -12.23 -12.74 -5.57
CA THR A 84 -12.87 -12.71 -4.25
C THR A 84 -12.28 -11.67 -3.32
N CYS A 85 -10.95 -11.61 -3.20
CA CYS A 85 -10.28 -10.73 -2.23
C CYS A 85 -9.46 -9.58 -2.84
N GLY A 86 -9.38 -9.49 -4.17
CA GLY A 86 -8.68 -8.42 -4.87
C GLY A 86 -7.16 -8.58 -4.96
N ALA A 87 -6.57 -9.58 -4.29
CA ALA A 87 -5.11 -9.74 -4.24
C ALA A 87 -4.50 -9.97 -5.62
N HIS A 88 -3.48 -9.17 -5.98
CA HIS A 88 -2.69 -9.43 -7.18
C HIS A 88 -1.86 -10.71 -6.99
N VAL A 89 -1.88 -11.57 -8.01
CA VAL A 89 -1.20 -12.88 -7.96
C VAL A 89 -0.14 -12.98 -9.04
N PHE A 90 -0.46 -12.62 -10.28
CA PHE A 90 0.49 -12.69 -11.38
C PHE A 90 0.56 -11.41 -12.21
N LEU A 91 1.75 -11.17 -12.75
CA LEU A 91 1.99 -10.29 -13.89
C LEU A 91 2.38 -11.17 -15.08
N GLN A 92 1.63 -11.09 -16.17
CA GLN A 92 1.92 -11.78 -17.42
C GLN A 92 2.48 -10.78 -18.42
N LEU A 93 3.70 -11.02 -18.91
CA LEU A 93 4.33 -10.25 -19.97
C LEU A 93 4.01 -10.91 -21.32
N LYS A 94 3.40 -10.13 -22.21
CA LYS A 94 3.04 -10.50 -23.58
C LYS A 94 4.12 -9.91 -24.50
N ARG A 95 5.16 -10.67 -24.83
CA ARG A 95 6.12 -10.29 -25.89
C ARG A 95 5.61 -10.78 -27.24
N GLY A 96 5.98 -10.10 -28.33
CA GLY A 96 5.38 -10.19 -29.66
C GLY A 96 5.40 -11.55 -30.39
N ASP A 97 5.87 -12.62 -29.77
CA ASP A 97 5.67 -13.99 -30.24
C ASP A 97 4.87 -14.78 -29.18
N GLU A 98 3.73 -15.35 -29.59
CA GLU A 98 2.77 -16.10 -28.75
C GLU A 98 3.39 -17.29 -27.99
N ARG A 99 4.63 -17.67 -28.30
CA ARG A 99 5.36 -18.78 -27.68
C ARG A 99 6.26 -18.36 -26.50
N GLU A 100 6.35 -17.07 -26.17
CA GLU A 100 7.25 -16.55 -25.11
C GLU A 100 6.55 -15.77 -23.98
N GLU A 101 5.31 -16.12 -23.64
CA GLU A 101 4.65 -15.52 -22.47
C GLU A 101 5.45 -15.77 -21.19
N LYS A 102 5.69 -14.71 -20.42
CA LYS A 102 6.43 -14.80 -19.15
C LYS A 102 5.54 -14.37 -17.99
N PHE A 103 5.31 -15.29 -17.06
CA PHE A 103 4.61 -15.00 -15.82
C PHE A 103 5.59 -14.64 -14.70
N MET A 104 5.17 -13.71 -13.85
CA MET A 104 5.84 -13.34 -12.61
C MET A 104 4.81 -13.36 -11.48
N VAL A 105 5.21 -13.82 -10.31
CA VAL A 105 4.40 -13.93 -9.10
C VAL A 105 4.53 -12.67 -8.27
N ALA A 106 3.43 -12.13 -7.77
CA ALA A 106 3.44 -11.04 -6.80
C ALA A 106 4.06 -11.53 -5.48
N ARG A 107 5.17 -10.91 -5.05
CA ARG A 107 6.03 -11.41 -3.95
C ARG A 107 5.30 -11.58 -2.62
N GLY A 108 4.25 -10.79 -2.36
CA GLY A 108 3.45 -10.91 -1.14
C GLY A 108 2.62 -12.19 -1.05
N THR A 109 2.37 -12.87 -2.18
CA THR A 109 1.62 -14.14 -2.18
C THR A 109 2.46 -15.35 -1.78
N ILE A 110 3.79 -15.22 -1.75
CA ILE A 110 4.69 -16.31 -1.37
C ILE A 110 4.53 -16.59 0.13
N THR A 111 4.09 -17.81 0.46
CA THR A 111 3.78 -18.19 1.85
C THR A 111 4.96 -18.78 2.60
N ASP A 112 6.05 -19.06 1.88
CA ASP A 112 7.27 -19.63 2.45
C ASP A 112 7.98 -18.58 3.33
N PRO A 113 8.14 -18.85 4.65
CA PRO A 113 8.73 -17.89 5.59
C PRO A 113 10.26 -17.82 5.50
N ASP A 114 10.92 -18.75 4.81
CA ASP A 114 12.38 -18.82 4.77
C ASP A 114 12.99 -17.71 3.89
N PHE A 115 12.17 -17.06 3.06
CA PHE A 115 12.59 -15.90 2.26
C PHE A 115 12.76 -14.66 3.14
N GLN A 116 14.02 -14.33 3.44
CA GLN A 116 14.39 -13.12 4.19
C GLN A 116 15.18 -12.16 3.30
N THR A 117 14.69 -10.92 3.21
CA THR A 117 15.33 -9.88 2.40
C THR A 117 16.57 -9.31 3.10
N GLU A 118 17.68 -9.26 2.40
CA GLU A 118 18.94 -8.64 2.85
C GLU A 118 19.21 -7.29 2.17
N SER A 119 18.59 -7.04 1.02
CA SER A 119 18.72 -5.78 0.28
C SER A 119 17.47 -5.45 -0.54
N ILE A 120 17.21 -4.15 -0.72
CA ILE A 120 16.11 -3.64 -1.53
C ILE A 120 16.66 -2.91 -2.76
N THR A 121 16.10 -3.22 -3.93
CA THR A 121 16.40 -2.58 -5.22
C THR A 121 15.19 -1.74 -5.62
N HIS A 122 15.38 -0.46 -5.91
CA HIS A 122 14.29 0.43 -6.33
C HIS A 122 14.24 0.54 -7.86
N LEU A 123 13.10 0.18 -8.43
CA LEU A 123 12.82 0.28 -9.86
C LEU A 123 11.93 1.49 -10.17
N SER A 124 12.27 2.22 -11.24
CA SER A 124 11.57 3.42 -11.70
C SER A 124 11.39 4.48 -10.61
N LEU A 125 12.35 4.61 -9.69
CA LEU A 125 12.30 5.60 -8.62
C LEU A 125 12.35 7.03 -9.19
N ALA A 126 13.17 7.27 -10.21
CA ALA A 126 13.21 8.52 -10.97
C ALA A 126 11.85 8.96 -11.57
N SER A 127 10.85 8.07 -11.67
CA SER A 127 9.50 8.44 -12.13
C SER A 127 8.65 9.17 -11.07
N THR A 128 9.17 9.31 -9.85
CA THR A 128 8.53 9.99 -8.73
C THR A 128 9.11 11.38 -8.54
N ILE A 129 8.27 12.38 -8.25
CA ILE A 129 8.70 13.78 -8.08
C ILE A 129 9.53 13.94 -6.80
N ASP A 130 9.08 13.30 -5.73
CA ASP A 130 9.58 13.42 -4.37
C ASP A 130 10.49 12.25 -3.96
N GLY A 131 10.73 11.29 -4.84
CA GLY A 131 11.36 10.01 -4.51
C GLY A 131 10.33 9.01 -4.00
N SER A 132 10.73 8.11 -3.11
CA SER A 132 9.82 7.16 -2.50
C SER A 132 9.71 7.41 -0.99
N ILE A 133 8.68 6.84 -0.36
CA ILE A 133 8.69 6.70 1.10
C ILE A 133 9.78 5.71 1.55
N PHE A 134 10.24 4.86 0.64
CA PHE A 134 11.25 3.82 0.85
C PHE A 134 12.65 4.24 0.36
N GLY A 135 12.90 5.51 0.01
CA GLY A 135 14.23 5.90 -0.47
C GLY A 135 14.34 7.37 -0.89
N LEU A 136 15.52 7.97 -0.67
CA LEU A 136 15.84 9.33 -1.12
C LEU A 136 15.97 9.40 -2.66
N PRO A 137 15.50 10.48 -3.31
CA PRO A 137 15.82 10.71 -4.71
C PRO A 137 17.32 11.00 -4.88
N VAL A 138 17.98 10.28 -5.80
CA VAL A 138 19.43 10.31 -6.11
C VAL A 138 19.97 11.69 -6.56
N ARG A 139 19.13 12.74 -6.65
CA ARG A 139 19.57 14.05 -7.14
C ARG A 139 20.25 14.96 -6.12
N LEU A 140 20.37 14.56 -4.85
CA LEU A 140 21.28 15.23 -3.90
C LEU A 140 22.56 14.41 -3.71
N GLY A 141 23.53 14.64 -4.59
CA GLY A 141 24.90 14.09 -4.46
C GLY A 141 25.03 12.67 -4.98
N GLY A 142 25.70 12.52 -6.13
CA GLY A 142 26.01 11.22 -6.71
C GLY A 142 26.63 10.25 -5.69
N ALA A 143 26.15 9.01 -5.75
CA ALA A 143 26.43 7.86 -4.88
C ALA A 143 25.58 7.78 -3.59
N LEU A 144 24.63 6.83 -3.58
CA LEU A 144 24.22 6.18 -2.34
C LEU A 144 25.35 5.24 -1.90
N GLN A 145 25.89 5.56 -0.73
CA GLN A 145 26.71 4.65 0.06
C GLN A 145 25.83 3.47 0.51
N GLN A 146 26.23 2.26 0.09
CA GLN A 146 25.81 0.94 0.59
C GLN A 146 24.32 0.57 0.44
N GLY A 147 24.01 -0.20 -0.62
CA GLY A 147 23.03 -1.30 -0.53
C GLY A 147 21.92 -1.35 -1.59
N GLY A 148 21.47 -0.22 -2.13
CA GLY A 148 20.36 -0.19 -3.09
C GLY A 148 20.82 0.10 -4.53
N MET A 149 20.51 -0.78 -5.47
CA MET A 149 20.70 -0.52 -6.90
C MET A 149 19.43 0.14 -7.46
N GLU A 150 19.54 1.33 -8.06
CA GLU A 150 18.41 1.95 -8.78
C GLU A 150 18.40 1.48 -10.24
N ARG A 151 17.21 1.21 -10.80
CA ARG A 151 17.04 0.91 -12.24
C ARG A 151 15.84 1.65 -12.80
N ASP A 152 15.97 2.24 -13.98
CA ASP A 152 14.90 3.04 -14.60
C ASP A 152 13.71 2.21 -15.12
N LYS A 153 13.93 0.90 -15.31
CA LYS A 153 12.96 0.00 -15.95
C LYS A 153 12.05 -0.68 -14.94
N CYS A 154 10.75 -0.62 -15.20
CA CYS A 154 9.72 -1.41 -14.52
C CYS A 154 9.82 -2.90 -14.89
N PHE A 155 9.12 -3.77 -14.17
CA PHE A 155 8.96 -5.20 -14.47
C PHE A 155 8.40 -5.48 -15.88
N THR A 156 7.67 -4.54 -16.48
CA THR A 156 7.18 -4.63 -17.86
C THR A 156 8.23 -4.26 -18.90
N GLY A 157 9.39 -3.76 -18.48
CA GLY A 157 10.43 -3.21 -19.36
C GLY A 157 10.17 -1.76 -19.79
N ALA A 158 9.02 -1.18 -19.42
CA ALA A 158 8.72 0.23 -19.65
C ALA A 158 9.70 1.13 -18.86
N ILE A 159 10.17 2.19 -19.53
CA ILE A 159 11.01 3.23 -18.96
C ILE A 159 10.12 4.42 -18.66
N TYR A 160 10.15 4.90 -17.42
CA TYR A 160 9.42 6.09 -16.98
C TYR A 160 10.45 7.13 -16.53
N THR A 161 10.91 7.96 -17.47
CA THR A 161 11.94 8.99 -17.22
C THR A 161 11.38 10.38 -16.99
N ASP A 162 10.08 10.57 -17.19
CA ASP A 162 9.43 11.86 -16.98
C ASP A 162 8.36 11.76 -15.88
N PRO A 163 8.60 12.35 -14.69
CA PRO A 163 7.61 12.41 -13.62
C PRO A 163 6.36 13.24 -13.99
N THR A 164 6.41 14.01 -15.09
CA THR A 164 5.31 14.85 -15.61
C THR A 164 4.63 14.30 -16.86
N GLY A 165 5.27 13.38 -17.60
CA GLY A 165 4.95 13.07 -19.00
C GLY A 165 3.75 12.15 -19.26
N ASP A 166 3.32 11.36 -18.27
CA ASP A 166 2.15 10.46 -18.41
C ASP A 166 0.85 11.04 -17.81
N TYR A 167 0.91 12.25 -17.22
CA TYR A 167 -0.28 12.99 -16.83
C TYR A 167 -0.78 13.78 -18.03
N ILE A 168 -1.48 13.12 -18.95
CA ILE A 168 -2.43 13.81 -19.83
C ILE A 168 -3.74 13.91 -19.03
N PRO A 169 -4.10 15.07 -18.46
CA PRO A 169 -5.43 15.24 -17.91
C PRO A 169 -6.43 15.12 -19.06
N LYS A 170 -7.01 13.94 -19.24
CA LYS A 170 -8.21 13.82 -20.06
C LYS A 170 -9.34 14.44 -19.24
N ASN A 171 -9.62 15.71 -19.55
CA ASN A 171 -10.75 16.48 -19.03
C ASN A 171 -10.76 16.62 -17.50
N ASP A 172 -9.69 17.16 -16.92
CA ASP A 172 -9.93 17.99 -15.74
C ASP A 172 -10.73 19.21 -16.25
N PRO A 173 -11.95 19.47 -15.75
CA PRO A 173 -12.65 20.72 -16.05
C PRO A 173 -11.70 21.89 -15.74
N PRO A 174 -11.68 22.96 -16.54
CA PRO A 174 -10.97 24.17 -16.16
C PRO A 174 -11.43 24.54 -14.75
N GLU A 175 -10.48 24.80 -13.83
CA GLU A 175 -10.71 25.06 -12.41
C GLU A 175 -12.07 25.73 -12.24
N SER A 176 -13.07 24.92 -11.89
CA SER A 176 -14.29 25.48 -11.38
C SER A 176 -13.85 26.17 -10.10
N SER A 177 -14.32 27.39 -9.94
CA SER A 177 -14.15 28.29 -8.81
C SER A 177 -14.72 27.70 -7.51
N SER A 178 -14.42 26.44 -7.21
CA SER A 178 -14.69 25.80 -5.94
C SER A 178 -13.56 26.21 -4.97
N PRO A 179 -13.87 26.90 -3.87
CA PRO A 179 -12.87 27.44 -2.95
C PRO A 179 -12.18 26.37 -2.07
N THR A 180 -12.45 25.08 -2.31
CA THR A 180 -12.06 23.98 -1.41
C THR A 180 -10.99 23.10 -2.04
N LYS A 181 -9.78 23.17 -1.48
CA LYS A 181 -8.65 22.26 -1.77
C LYS A 181 -9.13 20.80 -1.63
N THR A 182 -8.99 19.98 -2.67
CA THR A 182 -9.31 18.53 -2.65
C THR A 182 -8.15 17.69 -3.20
N LEU A 183 -8.04 16.45 -2.74
CA LEU A 183 -7.08 15.46 -3.22
C LEU A 183 -7.82 14.36 -3.97
N THR A 184 -7.54 14.22 -5.26
CA THR A 184 -8.07 13.13 -6.07
C THR A 184 -7.33 11.83 -5.76
N ALA A 185 -8.09 10.75 -5.62
CA ALA A 185 -7.60 9.38 -5.59
C ALA A 185 -8.28 8.59 -6.71
N SER A 186 -7.50 7.84 -7.49
CA SER A 186 -8.05 7.07 -8.62
C SER A 186 -7.20 5.85 -8.94
N CYS A 187 -7.85 4.70 -9.11
CA CYS A 187 -7.21 3.53 -9.69
C CYS A 187 -6.94 3.73 -11.19
N GLN A 188 -6.15 2.85 -11.76
CA GLN A 188 -5.69 3.00 -13.14
C GLN A 188 -6.80 2.93 -14.18
N CYS A 189 -7.84 2.12 -13.94
CA CYS A 189 -9.00 2.01 -14.83
C CYS A 189 -10.08 3.06 -14.54
N GLU A 190 -9.87 3.93 -13.56
CA GLU A 190 -10.80 4.97 -13.08
C GLU A 190 -12.16 4.46 -12.57
N GLY A 191 -12.35 3.14 -12.52
CA GLY A 191 -13.56 2.52 -11.97
C GLY A 191 -13.72 2.72 -10.47
N VAL A 192 -12.68 3.14 -9.76
CA VAL A 192 -12.71 3.65 -8.40
C VAL A 192 -12.02 5.01 -8.41
N LYS A 193 -12.80 6.07 -8.22
CA LYS A 193 -12.34 7.46 -8.21
C LYS A 193 -13.09 8.24 -7.12
N PHE A 194 -12.33 8.92 -6.27
CA PHE A 194 -12.87 9.64 -5.12
C PHE A 194 -12.04 10.87 -4.78
N LEU A 195 -12.62 11.76 -4.00
CA LEU A 195 -11.99 12.99 -3.52
C LEU A 195 -11.81 12.91 -2.01
N ILE A 196 -10.72 13.49 -1.52
CA ILE A 196 -10.45 13.65 -0.10
C ILE A 196 -10.36 15.15 0.20
N SER A 197 -11.08 15.64 1.20
CA SER A 197 -10.88 17.01 1.71
C SER A 197 -9.83 17.02 2.83
N PRO A 198 -9.15 18.16 3.07
CA PRO A 198 -8.32 18.33 4.26
C PRO A 198 -9.13 18.07 5.53
N PRO A 199 -8.47 17.76 6.66
CA PRO A 199 -9.19 17.62 7.91
C PRO A 199 -9.99 18.89 8.23
N ASP A 200 -11.19 18.71 8.75
CA ASP A 200 -12.08 19.78 9.17
C ASP A 200 -12.76 19.42 10.50
N HIS A 201 -13.72 20.22 10.95
CA HIS A 201 -14.46 19.94 12.17
C HIS A 201 -15.15 18.56 12.17
N THR A 202 -15.59 18.06 11.01
CA THR A 202 -16.25 16.74 10.89
C THR A 202 -15.28 15.59 11.09
N SER A 203 -13.99 15.79 10.76
CA SER A 203 -12.94 14.80 10.95
C SER A 203 -12.73 14.41 12.41
N ASN A 204 -13.20 15.23 13.36
CA ASN A 204 -13.05 15.02 14.80
C ASN A 204 -14.28 14.35 15.44
N LEU A 205 -15.35 14.09 14.67
CA LEU A 205 -16.59 13.51 15.19
C LEU A 205 -16.50 12.00 15.43
N ALA A 206 -15.64 11.31 14.68
CA ALA A 206 -15.41 9.88 14.86
C ALA A 206 -14.55 9.61 16.10
N SER A 207 -14.68 8.42 16.67
CA SER A 207 -13.76 7.89 17.69
C SER A 207 -13.09 6.64 17.15
N SER A 208 -11.88 6.35 17.63
CA SER A 208 -11.12 5.16 17.25
C SER A 208 -10.19 4.72 18.38
N PRO A 209 -10.02 3.40 18.61
CA PRO A 209 -8.85 2.86 19.30
C PRO A 209 -7.55 3.39 18.67
N TRP A 210 -6.44 3.36 19.41
CA TRP A 210 -5.11 3.65 18.86
C TRP A 210 -4.80 2.69 17.72
N CYS A 211 -4.12 3.17 16.68
CA CYS A 211 -3.61 2.33 15.60
C CYS A 211 -2.26 1.70 15.96
N ASP A 212 -1.96 0.52 15.39
CA ASP A 212 -0.73 -0.24 15.72
C ASP A 212 0.57 0.53 15.41
N VAL A 213 0.56 1.42 14.41
CA VAL A 213 1.73 2.24 14.06
C VAL A 213 2.15 3.16 15.22
N LEU A 214 1.19 3.62 16.02
CA LEU A 214 1.43 4.49 17.18
C LEU A 214 1.56 3.68 18.48
N VAL A 215 0.74 2.64 18.65
CA VAL A 215 0.76 1.79 19.85
C VAL A 215 0.80 0.32 19.44
N PRO A 216 1.96 -0.37 19.59
CA PRO A 216 2.12 -1.77 19.19
C PRO A 216 1.14 -2.70 19.93
N TYR A 217 0.29 -3.42 19.21
CA TYR A 217 -0.72 -4.28 19.84
C TYR A 217 -0.12 -5.53 20.47
N HIS A 218 0.91 -6.12 19.86
CA HIS A 218 1.47 -7.41 20.29
C HIS A 218 2.67 -7.29 21.22
N THR A 219 3.31 -6.13 21.28
CA THR A 219 4.58 -5.93 22.02
C THR A 219 4.48 -4.89 23.15
N SER A 220 3.31 -4.28 23.33
CA SER A 220 3.03 -3.38 24.46
C SER A 220 2.86 -4.16 25.77
N THR A 221 3.22 -3.52 26.89
CA THR A 221 3.21 -4.09 28.25
C THR A 221 1.83 -4.51 28.76
N SER A 222 0.75 -4.11 28.07
CA SER A 222 -0.62 -4.59 28.34
C SER A 222 -1.40 -4.69 27.02
N PRO A 223 -1.25 -5.79 26.25
CA PRO A 223 -1.81 -5.94 24.90
C PRO A 223 -3.32 -5.68 24.80
N SER A 224 -4.09 -6.09 25.83
CA SER A 224 -5.55 -5.91 25.87
C SER A 224 -6.01 -4.47 26.18
N ALA A 225 -5.11 -3.61 26.66
CA ALA A 225 -5.38 -2.18 26.94
C ALA A 225 -4.61 -1.25 26.00
N ALA A 226 -3.63 -1.77 25.26
CA ALA A 226 -2.75 -0.98 24.41
C ALA A 226 -3.48 -0.33 23.23
N GLY A 227 -4.51 -0.99 22.69
CA GLY A 227 -5.37 -0.37 21.68
C GLY A 227 -6.33 0.67 22.24
N ALA A 228 -6.62 0.67 23.54
CA ALA A 228 -7.65 1.54 24.11
C ALA A 228 -7.22 3.01 24.03
N ASN A 229 -8.08 3.86 23.46
CA ASN A 229 -7.89 5.31 23.35
C ASN A 229 -8.89 6.04 24.26
N PRO A 230 -8.73 5.96 25.60
CA PRO A 230 -9.76 6.41 26.55
C PRO A 230 -9.98 7.91 26.53
N THR A 231 -8.99 8.70 26.09
CA THR A 231 -9.10 10.16 25.96
C THR A 231 -9.54 10.58 24.55
N ASP A 232 -9.91 9.63 23.70
CA ASP A 232 -10.43 9.84 22.35
C ASP A 232 -9.56 10.79 21.49
N VAL A 233 -8.25 10.56 21.54
CA VAL A 233 -7.29 11.31 20.73
C VAL A 233 -7.58 11.05 19.25
N LYS A 234 -7.73 12.14 18.48
CA LYS A 234 -7.98 12.11 17.02
C LYS A 234 -6.67 11.89 16.27
N TRP A 235 -6.03 10.76 16.52
CA TRP A 235 -4.67 10.46 16.06
C TRP A 235 -4.51 10.45 14.54
N TRP A 236 -5.59 10.30 13.78
CA TRP A 236 -5.60 10.40 12.32
C TRP A 236 -5.51 11.85 11.83
N VAL A 237 -5.76 12.85 12.69
CA VAL A 237 -5.64 14.28 12.38
C VAL A 237 -4.31 14.80 12.93
N CYS A 238 -3.42 15.23 12.05
CA CYS A 238 -2.06 15.64 12.36
C CYS A 238 -1.78 17.09 11.93
N ALA A 239 -0.61 17.60 12.33
CA ALA A 239 -0.12 18.93 11.94
C ALA A 239 -1.15 20.04 12.15
N ASN A 240 -1.68 20.14 13.37
CA ASN A 240 -2.69 21.13 13.77
C ASN A 240 -3.94 21.14 12.88
N GLY A 241 -4.44 19.96 12.50
CA GLY A 241 -5.66 19.84 11.70
C GLY A 241 -5.47 20.01 10.20
N THR A 242 -4.24 19.95 9.68
CA THR A 242 -3.97 20.20 8.26
C THR A 242 -3.66 18.94 7.46
N LYS A 243 -3.29 17.83 8.11
CA LYS A 243 -2.86 16.59 7.46
C LYS A 243 -3.48 15.36 8.10
N TYR A 244 -3.55 14.27 7.35
CA TYR A 244 -3.90 12.95 7.87
C TYR A 244 -2.67 12.15 8.25
N LEU A 245 -2.76 11.31 9.28
CA LEU A 245 -1.70 10.35 9.59
C LEU A 245 -1.56 9.34 8.42
N ALA A 246 -0.32 8.96 8.11
CA ALA A 246 -0.01 7.87 7.19
C ALA A 246 1.07 6.96 7.77
N GLY A 247 1.03 5.68 7.41
CA GLY A 247 1.98 4.69 7.89
C GLY A 247 2.08 3.48 6.99
N LEU A 248 3.04 2.62 7.31
CA LEU A 248 3.29 1.35 6.61
C LEU A 248 2.78 0.18 7.45
N CYS A 249 2.31 -0.88 6.79
CA CYS A 249 1.85 -2.10 7.44
C CYS A 249 2.50 -3.33 6.80
N ALA A 250 3.16 -4.13 7.63
CA ALA A 250 3.82 -5.37 7.24
C ALA A 250 3.07 -6.64 7.71
N CYS A 251 1.83 -6.49 8.18
CA CYS A 251 1.07 -7.65 8.65
C CYS A 251 0.78 -8.64 7.52
N ASN A 252 0.74 -9.93 7.86
CA ASN A 252 0.50 -11.00 6.90
C ASN A 252 -0.82 -10.83 6.12
N SER A 253 -1.87 -10.35 6.78
CA SER A 253 -3.19 -10.14 6.16
C SER A 253 -3.14 -9.06 5.07
N CYS A 254 -2.50 -7.91 5.32
CA CYS A 254 -2.35 -6.86 4.30
C CYS A 254 -1.48 -7.33 3.14
N ARG A 255 -0.40 -8.07 3.44
CA ARG A 255 0.49 -8.67 2.45
C ARG A 255 -0.25 -9.60 1.49
N LEU A 256 -1.04 -10.53 2.03
CA LEU A 256 -1.81 -11.50 1.23
C LEU A 256 -3.03 -10.86 0.54
N ALA A 257 -3.56 -9.76 1.08
CA ALA A 257 -4.70 -9.04 0.51
C ALA A 257 -4.31 -8.19 -0.71
N SER A 258 -3.16 -7.53 -0.69
CA SER A 258 -2.69 -6.73 -1.83
C SER A 258 -1.93 -7.58 -2.84
N GLY A 259 -1.27 -8.64 -2.38
CA GLY A 259 -0.30 -9.42 -3.15
C GLY A 259 1.14 -8.89 -3.03
N PHE A 260 1.37 -7.83 -2.23
CA PHE A 260 2.68 -7.17 -2.12
C PHE A 260 3.20 -7.14 -0.68
N PRO A 261 4.53 -7.13 -0.48
CA PRO A 261 5.14 -7.32 0.85
C PRO A 261 4.77 -6.27 1.91
N ILE A 262 4.50 -5.03 1.49
CA ILE A 262 4.22 -3.90 2.36
C ILE A 262 3.03 -3.11 1.80
N GLN A 263 2.18 -2.60 2.68
CA GLN A 263 1.07 -1.73 2.31
C GLN A 263 1.19 -0.37 2.99
N SER A 264 0.79 0.68 2.27
CA SER A 264 0.83 2.07 2.75
C SER A 264 -0.57 2.62 2.90
N TRP A 265 -0.92 3.04 4.11
CA TRP A 265 -2.25 3.53 4.47
C TRP A 265 -2.21 4.99 4.90
N ALA A 266 -3.18 5.78 4.44
CA ALA A 266 -3.54 7.06 5.01
C ALA A 266 -4.83 6.89 5.83
N PHE A 267 -4.85 7.38 7.06
CA PHE A 267 -6.00 7.25 7.95
C PHE A 267 -6.89 8.48 7.80
N VAL A 268 -8.03 8.33 7.12
CA VAL A 268 -8.88 9.44 6.71
C VAL A 268 -10.25 9.28 7.38
N SER A 269 -10.81 10.38 7.89
CA SER A 269 -12.18 10.35 8.39
C SER A 269 -13.14 10.06 7.25
N ARG A 270 -14.12 9.17 7.49
CA ARG A 270 -15.12 8.79 6.48
C ARG A 270 -15.89 10.01 5.95
N SER A 271 -16.13 11.01 6.79
CA SER A 271 -16.82 12.26 6.42
C SER A 271 -16.06 13.13 5.42
N ASN A 272 -14.76 12.87 5.24
CA ASN A 272 -13.87 13.60 4.36
C ASN A 272 -13.57 12.85 3.05
N ILE A 273 -14.30 11.77 2.78
CA ILE A 273 -14.20 10.98 1.54
C ILE A 273 -15.49 11.18 0.73
N PHE A 274 -15.33 11.67 -0.50
CA PHE A 274 -16.42 12.04 -1.39
C PHE A 274 -16.35 11.28 -2.70
N LYS A 275 -17.51 10.95 -3.28
CA LYS A 275 -17.59 10.44 -4.64
C LYS A 275 -17.11 11.51 -5.63
N ALA A 276 -16.26 11.13 -6.57
CA ALA A 276 -15.79 12.06 -7.59
C ALA A 276 -16.88 12.43 -8.62
N SER A 277 -17.92 11.62 -8.76
CA SER A 277 -19.00 11.82 -9.73
C SER A 277 -19.97 12.95 -9.36
N ASP A 278 -20.29 13.08 -8.07
CA ASP A 278 -21.34 13.98 -7.57
C ASP A 278 -20.93 14.76 -6.31
N CYS A 279 -19.70 14.59 -5.83
CA CYS A 279 -19.16 15.21 -4.62
C CYS A 279 -19.97 14.90 -3.34
N SER A 280 -20.79 13.85 -3.33
CA SER A 280 -21.50 13.43 -2.12
C SER A 280 -20.62 12.53 -1.24
N ASN A 281 -20.86 12.58 0.07
CA ASN A 281 -20.12 11.79 1.06
C ASN A 281 -20.30 10.28 0.85
N LEU A 282 -19.31 9.51 1.32
CA LEU A 282 -19.34 8.05 1.42
C LEU A 282 -20.44 7.59 2.41
N LEU A 283 -21.69 7.53 1.92
CA LEU A 283 -22.81 6.91 2.63
C LEU A 283 -22.63 5.39 2.64
N THR A 284 -22.38 4.78 1.48
CA THR A 284 -22.10 3.35 1.34
C THR A 284 -20.92 3.11 0.38
N TYR A 285 -20.15 2.05 0.63
CA TYR A 285 -19.01 1.68 -0.22
C TYR A 285 -19.46 1.12 -1.57
N GLN A 286 -20.66 0.53 -1.63
CA GLN A 286 -21.25 -0.04 -2.83
C GLN A 286 -21.50 1.02 -3.92
N ASP A 287 -21.54 2.30 -3.55
CA ASP A 287 -21.77 3.40 -4.49
C ASP A 287 -20.50 3.84 -5.26
N PHE A 288 -19.31 3.29 -4.95
CA PHE A 288 -18.05 3.67 -5.60
C PHE A 288 -17.76 2.88 -6.87
N GLY A 289 -18.60 3.06 -7.89
CA GLY A 289 -18.36 2.55 -9.24
C GLY A 289 -18.16 1.03 -9.29
N THR A 290 -16.90 0.59 -9.44
CA THR A 290 -16.53 -0.83 -9.59
C THR A 290 -16.01 -1.47 -8.30
N LEU A 291 -16.16 -0.80 -7.15
CA LEU A 291 -15.71 -1.30 -5.86
C LEU A 291 -16.38 -2.66 -5.52
N LYS A 292 -15.58 -3.62 -5.09
CA LYS A 292 -16.02 -4.88 -4.50
C LYS A 292 -15.53 -4.95 -3.06
N GLN A 293 -16.41 -5.44 -2.19
CA GLN A 293 -16.10 -5.67 -0.79
C GLN A 293 -15.74 -7.13 -0.54
N TYR A 294 -14.65 -7.35 0.21
CA TYR A 294 -14.30 -8.62 0.81
C TYR A 294 -14.29 -8.51 2.34
N LYS A 295 -15.09 -9.33 3.01
CA LYS A 295 -15.09 -9.46 4.47
C LYS A 295 -13.97 -10.42 4.87
N SER A 296 -12.81 -9.89 5.26
CA SER A 296 -11.63 -10.72 5.56
C SER A 296 -11.70 -11.43 6.91
N SER A 297 -12.45 -10.87 7.86
CA SER A 297 -12.74 -11.50 9.16
C SER A 297 -14.02 -10.85 9.74
N PRO A 298 -14.59 -11.37 10.85
CA PRO A 298 -15.74 -10.74 11.49
C PRO A 298 -15.50 -9.25 11.78
N GLY A 299 -16.32 -8.39 11.17
CA GLY A 299 -16.24 -6.94 11.32
C GLY A 299 -15.06 -6.25 10.64
N VAL A 300 -14.31 -6.93 9.77
CA VAL A 300 -13.19 -6.33 9.01
C VAL A 300 -13.44 -6.48 7.51
N TYR A 301 -13.32 -5.38 6.80
CA TYR A 301 -13.69 -5.26 5.39
C TYR A 301 -12.55 -4.64 4.58
N ARG A 302 -12.40 -5.15 3.36
CA ARG A 302 -11.41 -4.71 2.38
C ARG A 302 -12.12 -4.39 1.09
N GLU A 303 -11.89 -3.19 0.57
CA GLU A 303 -12.50 -2.71 -0.64
C GLU A 303 -11.46 -2.65 -1.76
N PHE A 304 -11.78 -3.20 -2.92
CA PHE A 304 -10.90 -3.21 -4.08
C PHE A 304 -11.67 -2.94 -5.37
N CYS A 305 -10.98 -2.49 -6.41
CA CYS A 305 -11.57 -2.31 -7.73
C CYS A 305 -11.81 -3.67 -8.40
N GLY A 306 -13.07 -4.00 -8.71
CA GLY A 306 -13.44 -5.25 -9.40
C GLY A 306 -12.95 -5.36 -10.84
N VAL A 307 -12.41 -4.28 -11.43
CA VAL A 307 -11.87 -4.27 -12.80
C VAL A 307 -10.35 -4.45 -12.83
N CYS A 308 -9.60 -3.74 -11.98
CA CYS A 308 -8.13 -3.78 -12.02
C CYS A 308 -7.47 -4.42 -10.79
N GLY A 309 -8.22 -4.74 -9.74
CA GLY A 309 -7.71 -5.33 -8.49
C GLY A 309 -7.15 -4.31 -7.50
N ALA A 310 -7.11 -3.03 -7.85
CA ALA A 310 -6.54 -2.00 -6.98
C ALA A 310 -7.18 -1.98 -5.59
N THR A 311 -6.37 -2.15 -4.55
CA THR A 311 -6.81 -1.98 -3.16
C THR A 311 -7.16 -0.52 -2.92
N ALA A 312 -8.35 -0.25 -2.41
CA ALA A 312 -8.85 1.10 -2.18
C ALA A 312 -8.96 1.43 -0.69
N PHE A 313 -9.68 0.59 0.08
CA PHE A 313 -9.96 0.86 1.48
C PHE A 313 -9.77 -0.37 2.37
N TRP A 314 -9.41 -0.13 3.62
CA TRP A 314 -9.64 -1.03 4.74
C TRP A 314 -10.48 -0.31 5.78
N HIS A 315 -11.46 -1.01 6.36
CA HIS A 315 -12.28 -0.48 7.44
C HIS A 315 -12.79 -1.61 8.34
N CYS A 316 -13.26 -1.26 9.54
CA CYS A 316 -13.81 -2.22 10.48
C CYS A 316 -14.95 -1.63 11.32
N ASP A 317 -15.73 -2.51 11.94
CA ASP A 317 -16.85 -2.15 12.81
C ASP A 317 -16.41 -1.49 14.12
N GLU A 318 -15.15 -1.70 14.56
CA GLU A 318 -14.60 -1.12 15.80
C GLU A 318 -14.30 0.38 15.67
N ARG A 319 -13.97 0.86 14.47
CA ARG A 319 -13.70 2.30 14.18
C ARG A 319 -14.36 2.75 12.86
N PRO A 320 -15.70 2.73 12.77
CA PRO A 320 -16.42 2.90 11.51
C PRO A 320 -16.27 4.30 10.87
N GLY A 321 -15.82 5.28 11.65
CA GLY A 321 -15.60 6.66 11.19
C GLY A 321 -14.18 6.95 10.67
N VAL A 322 -13.22 6.05 10.83
CA VAL A 322 -11.84 6.22 10.34
C VAL A 322 -11.52 5.11 9.35
N VAL A 323 -11.20 5.49 8.12
CA VAL A 323 -10.98 4.59 6.98
C VAL A 323 -9.51 4.63 6.57
N ASP A 324 -8.95 3.46 6.29
CA ASP A 324 -7.59 3.36 5.79
C ASP A 324 -7.64 3.41 4.26
N VAL A 325 -7.05 4.46 3.69
CA VAL A 325 -7.05 4.73 2.25
C VAL A 325 -5.70 4.31 1.66
N SER A 326 -5.73 3.53 0.59
CA SER A 326 -4.52 3.04 -0.06
C SER A 326 -3.76 4.18 -0.75
N VAL A 327 -2.56 4.49 -0.27
CA VAL A 327 -1.81 5.70 -0.69
C VAL A 327 -1.38 5.64 -2.16
N GLY A 328 -1.23 4.43 -2.74
CA GLY A 328 -0.90 4.26 -4.15
C GLY A 328 -1.96 4.80 -5.12
N LEU A 329 -3.17 5.13 -4.65
CA LEU A 329 -4.22 5.74 -5.47
C LEU A 329 -4.17 7.27 -5.52
N LEU A 330 -3.46 7.92 -4.57
CA LEU A 330 -3.48 9.37 -4.41
C LEU A 330 -2.75 10.07 -5.56
N ARG A 331 -3.36 11.15 -6.08
CA ARG A 331 -2.85 11.99 -7.18
C ARG A 331 -2.41 13.35 -6.67
N ALA A 332 -1.53 13.36 -5.67
CA ALA A 332 -0.98 14.61 -5.12
C ALA A 332 0.03 15.23 -6.10
N LYS A 333 -0.06 16.55 -6.31
CA LYS A 333 0.87 17.30 -7.16
C LYS A 333 2.30 17.34 -6.60
N THR A 334 2.47 17.17 -5.29
CA THR A 334 3.77 17.16 -4.62
C THR A 334 4.52 15.85 -4.73
N GLY A 335 3.91 14.81 -5.30
CA GLY A 335 4.53 13.50 -5.48
C GLY A 335 3.85 12.38 -4.69
N VAL A 336 4.50 11.23 -4.66
CA VAL A 336 3.92 9.95 -4.21
C VAL A 336 3.73 9.88 -2.70
N ARG A 337 4.52 10.61 -1.92
CA ARG A 337 4.37 10.72 -0.46
C ARG A 337 3.21 11.63 -0.07
N ALA A 338 2.72 12.48 -0.99
CA ALA A 338 1.62 13.40 -0.75
C ALA A 338 1.78 14.23 0.55
N GLU A 339 2.99 14.73 0.83
CA GLU A 339 3.33 15.36 2.12
C GLU A 339 2.52 16.63 2.42
N ASP A 340 1.92 17.27 1.43
CA ASP A 340 0.96 18.37 1.61
C ASP A 340 -0.39 17.95 2.20
N TRP A 341 -0.61 16.64 2.32
CA TRP A 341 -1.83 16.00 2.79
C TRP A 341 -1.57 14.99 3.91
N LEU A 342 -0.41 14.35 3.90
CA LEU A 342 -0.08 13.24 4.78
C LEU A 342 1.06 13.60 5.73
N HIS A 343 0.91 13.16 6.98
CA HIS A 343 1.95 13.15 7.99
C HIS A 343 2.38 11.70 8.20
N TRP A 344 3.60 11.35 7.76
CA TRP A 344 4.11 9.98 7.83
C TRP A 344 4.71 9.67 9.20
N GLU A 345 4.20 8.64 9.87
CA GLU A 345 4.87 8.01 11.00
C GLU A 345 5.82 6.92 10.48
N LEU A 346 7.13 7.19 10.58
CA LEU A 346 8.20 6.31 10.11
C LEU A 346 9.05 5.72 11.23
N GLY A 347 8.76 6.06 12.49
CA GLY A 347 9.41 5.48 13.67
C GLY A 347 9.04 4.01 13.89
N ARG A 348 7.95 3.54 13.26
CA ARG A 348 7.48 2.15 13.31
C ARG A 348 6.78 1.76 12.01
N ILE A 349 6.92 0.49 11.63
CA ILE A 349 6.05 -0.16 10.64
C ILE A 349 5.01 -0.97 11.41
N SER A 350 3.71 -0.79 11.13
CA SER A 350 2.65 -1.53 11.81
C SER A 350 2.85 -3.03 11.65
N PHE A 351 2.69 -3.75 12.76
CA PHE A 351 2.83 -5.20 12.88
C PHE A 351 4.21 -5.72 12.42
N GLU A 352 5.27 -4.93 12.55
CA GLU A 352 6.63 -5.35 12.17
C GLU A 352 7.09 -6.63 12.88
N GLU A 353 6.62 -6.90 14.09
CA GLU A 353 6.87 -8.13 14.84
C GLU A 353 6.23 -9.38 14.20
N CYS A 354 5.15 -9.19 13.45
CA CYS A 354 4.38 -10.23 12.75
C CYS A 354 4.73 -10.31 11.26
N ALA A 355 5.70 -9.52 10.80
CA ALA A 355 6.16 -9.58 9.42
C ALA A 355 6.79 -10.95 9.13
N VAL A 356 6.36 -11.58 8.03
CA VAL A 356 6.95 -12.84 7.57
C VAL A 356 8.36 -12.62 7.02
N ASP A 357 8.56 -11.53 6.27
CA ASP A 357 9.88 -11.07 5.83
C ASP A 357 10.40 -10.00 6.80
N ARG A 358 11.08 -10.44 7.85
CA ARG A 358 11.68 -9.54 8.85
C ARG A 358 12.90 -8.83 8.30
N GLY A 359 13.58 -9.44 7.33
CA GLY A 359 14.68 -8.83 6.60
C GLY A 359 14.26 -7.56 5.87
N MET A 360 13.12 -7.60 5.19
CA MET A 360 12.53 -6.43 4.51
C MET A 360 12.28 -5.28 5.49
N VAL A 361 11.65 -5.57 6.64
CA VAL A 361 11.39 -4.57 7.68
C VAL A 361 12.70 -3.91 8.13
N LYS A 362 13.76 -4.70 8.36
CA LYS A 362 15.08 -4.17 8.76
C LYS A 362 15.67 -3.26 7.69
N CYS A 363 15.61 -3.66 6.42
CA CYS A 363 16.10 -2.85 5.29
C CYS A 363 15.36 -1.51 5.21
N LEU A 364 14.02 -1.53 5.27
CA LEU A 364 13.20 -0.32 5.24
C LEU A 364 13.50 0.63 6.40
N LYS A 365 13.64 0.12 7.63
CA LYS A 365 13.96 0.96 8.80
C LYS A 365 15.37 1.57 8.71
N ALA A 366 16.32 0.86 8.11
CA ALA A 366 17.66 1.39 7.85
C ALA A 366 17.60 2.56 6.85
N GLU A 367 16.82 2.42 5.77
CA GLU A 367 16.60 3.48 4.78
C GLU A 367 15.97 4.74 5.41
N PHE A 368 14.98 4.59 6.30
CA PHE A 368 14.38 5.72 7.02
C PHE A 368 15.38 6.43 7.95
N SER A 369 16.27 5.68 8.59
CA SER A 369 17.25 6.21 9.54
C SER A 369 18.39 6.97 8.83
N CYS A 370 18.83 6.48 7.67
CA CYS A 370 19.88 7.12 6.87
C CYS A 370 19.40 8.40 6.17
N GLY A 371 18.10 8.56 5.93
CA GLY A 371 17.51 9.77 5.36
C GLY A 371 17.36 10.96 6.33
N GLY A 372 17.63 10.76 7.64
CA GLY A 372 17.43 11.76 8.69
C GLY A 372 18.51 12.85 8.81
N GLY A 373 19.53 12.84 7.95
CA GLY A 373 20.62 13.80 7.95
C GLY A 373 20.26 15.15 7.30
N GLY A 374 19.41 15.94 7.96
CA GLY A 374 19.31 17.38 7.70
C GLY A 374 18.08 17.85 6.92
N GLY A 375 17.02 18.16 7.66
CA GLY A 375 16.09 19.24 7.28
C GLY A 375 14.75 18.81 6.67
N ARG A 376 13.70 19.01 7.50
CA ARG A 376 12.27 19.24 7.17
C ARG A 376 11.41 18.00 6.90
N GLY A 377 10.68 17.57 7.93
CA GLY A 377 9.33 16.99 7.76
C GLY A 377 9.02 15.69 8.50
N SER A 378 9.99 14.79 8.69
CA SER A 378 9.75 13.49 9.33
C SER A 378 10.05 13.54 10.84
N GLY A 379 9.24 14.29 11.58
CA GLY A 379 9.22 14.19 13.04
C GLY A 379 8.42 12.96 13.44
N ARG A 380 8.90 12.20 14.43
CA ARG A 380 8.05 11.26 15.19
C ARG A 380 6.79 12.02 15.60
N VAL A 381 5.59 11.45 15.40
CA VAL A 381 4.34 12.14 15.73
C VAL A 381 4.39 12.49 17.21
N THR A 382 4.58 13.78 17.52
CA THR A 382 4.51 14.26 18.90
C THR A 382 3.05 14.59 19.15
N ILE A 383 2.31 13.59 19.64
CA ILE A 383 0.93 13.80 20.06
C ILE A 383 0.98 14.56 21.38
N GLU A 384 0.52 15.82 21.40
CA GLU A 384 0.38 16.57 22.64
C GLU A 384 -0.73 15.95 23.50
N TYR A 385 -0.32 15.28 24.58
CA TYR A 385 -1.22 14.65 25.54
C TYR A 385 -1.88 15.73 26.43
N HIS A 386 -3.11 16.12 26.14
CA HIS A 386 -3.95 16.85 27.09
C HIS A 386 -4.85 15.90 27.87
N ALA A 387 -4.26 15.06 28.71
CA ALA A 387 -5.01 14.24 29.66
C ALA A 387 -4.94 14.87 31.07
N LYS A 388 -6.09 15.29 31.61
CA LYS A 388 -6.26 15.46 33.07
C LYS A 388 -6.46 14.07 33.68
N PRO A 389 -5.81 13.72 34.80
CA PRO A 389 -5.91 12.38 35.37
C PRO A 389 -7.26 12.18 36.05
N THR A 390 -8.01 11.14 35.68
CA THR A 390 -9.12 10.62 36.48
C THR A 390 -9.12 9.10 36.53
N GLY A 391 -8.91 8.57 37.74
CA GLY A 391 -9.66 7.46 38.37
C GLY A 391 -9.74 6.11 37.66
N VAL A 392 -9.16 5.10 38.31
CA VAL A 392 -9.24 3.65 38.04
C VAL A 392 -10.70 3.14 37.99
N GLY A 393 -11.04 2.30 37.01
CA GLY A 393 -12.29 1.53 36.94
C GLY A 393 -12.19 0.33 35.96
N ASP A 394 -12.80 -0.79 36.34
CA ASP A 394 -12.57 -2.17 35.88
C ASP A 394 -12.93 -2.57 34.43
N LYS A 395 -12.35 -3.73 34.01
CA LYS A 395 -12.37 -4.43 32.70
C LYS A 395 -13.76 -4.88 32.20
N PRO A 396 -13.89 -5.22 30.89
CA PRO A 396 -13.89 -6.65 30.54
C PRO A 396 -13.02 -7.03 29.32
N SER A 397 -12.68 -8.32 29.28
CA SER A 397 -11.81 -9.04 28.35
C SER A 397 -12.46 -9.36 27.00
N GLY A 398 -11.75 -9.10 25.89
CA GLY A 398 -12.07 -9.60 24.54
C GLY A 398 -10.85 -10.30 23.93
N ILE A 399 -11.06 -11.52 23.44
CA ILE A 399 -10.06 -12.44 22.89
C ILE A 399 -9.95 -12.19 21.38
N TRP A 400 -8.74 -11.92 20.88
CA TRP A 400 -8.42 -11.92 19.45
C TRP A 400 -7.86 -13.30 19.08
N THR A 401 -8.52 -14.03 18.18
CA THR A 401 -7.96 -15.26 17.58
C THR A 401 -7.61 -15.00 16.12
N ASP A 402 -6.39 -15.40 15.77
CA ASP A 402 -5.80 -15.38 14.44
C ASP A 402 -6.61 -16.16 13.40
N VAL A 403 -6.85 -15.53 12.24
CA VAL A 403 -7.03 -16.21 10.94
C VAL A 403 -6.32 -15.41 9.85
#